data_AF-W9IBQ0-F1
#
_entry.id   AF-W9IBQ0-F1
#
_cell.length_a   1.000
_cell.length_b   1.000
_cell.length_c   1.000
_cell.angle_alpha   90.00
_cell.angle_beta   90.00
_cell.angle_gamma   90.00
#
_symmetry.space_group_name_H-M   'P 1'
#
loop_
_entity.id
_entity.type
_entity.pdbx_description
1 polymer ?
#
loop_
_entity_poly.entity_id
_entity_poly.type
_entity_poly.pdbx_seq_one_letter_code
_entity_poly.pdbx_strand_id
1 'polypeptide(L)'
;MNHSKPRAEKAEGSIGNSFASLAGEKETLLPERYLDLERQCGSVVIRKTVSEEQALKWLDDVREYIKLNPQVKGFPEDDKQVYEIYWSKAQQQARSHSQMLKTQAALLSIFTAAPDCKVSLTSPLVYSDRLRIRNPGDAKFALGPHMDGGSIERWEDPTYRQVYEKILTGNWEEFDAWEMGE
;
A
#
# COMPACT_ATOMS: atom_id res chain seq x y z
N MET A 1 -8.79 -5.09 43.63
CA MET A 1 -9.52 -5.79 42.56
C MET A 1 -9.92 -4.76 41.52
N ASN A 2 -9.14 -4.63 40.43
CA ASN A 2 -9.46 -3.72 39.33
C ASN A 2 -10.38 -4.45 38.35
N HIS A 3 -11.66 -4.13 38.37
CA HIS A 3 -12.61 -4.59 37.37
C HIS A 3 -12.44 -3.77 36.09
N SER A 4 -11.56 -4.23 35.21
CA SER A 4 -11.58 -3.85 33.80
C SER A 4 -12.87 -4.38 33.18
N LYS A 5 -13.78 -3.47 32.77
CA LYS A 5 -14.97 -3.86 32.00
C LYS A 5 -14.54 -4.40 30.63
N PRO A 6 -15.15 -5.48 30.11
CA PRO A 6 -14.90 -5.92 28.74
C PRO A 6 -15.36 -4.82 27.79
N ARG A 7 -14.48 -4.40 26.87
CA ARG A 7 -14.84 -3.49 25.78
C ARG A 7 -15.81 -4.22 24.86
N ALA A 8 -17.05 -3.75 24.78
CA ALA A 8 -18.03 -4.27 23.84
C ALA A 8 -17.47 -4.20 22.41
N GLU A 9 -17.54 -5.31 21.67
CA GLU A 9 -17.25 -5.32 20.25
C GLU A 9 -18.21 -4.36 19.56
N LYS A 10 -17.66 -3.30 18.96
CA LYS A 10 -18.43 -2.48 18.03
C LYS A 10 -18.58 -3.29 16.76
N ALA A 11 -19.82 -3.58 16.38
CA ALA A 11 -20.20 -4.16 15.10
C ALA A 11 -20.02 -3.14 13.97
N GLU A 12 -18.80 -2.63 13.80
CA GLU A 12 -18.42 -1.75 12.71
C GLU A 12 -17.53 -2.53 11.74
N GLY A 13 -17.76 -2.35 10.44
CA GLY A 13 -17.12 -3.13 9.39
C GLY A 13 -15.59 -3.06 9.43
N SER A 14 -14.96 -4.18 9.07
CA SER A 14 -13.51 -4.31 8.89
C SER A 14 -13.19 -4.33 7.40
N ILE A 15 -11.95 -4.04 7.00
CA ILE A 15 -11.46 -4.30 5.62
C ILE A 15 -11.64 -5.77 5.19
N GLY A 16 -11.74 -6.68 6.17
CA GLY A 16 -12.13 -8.07 5.91
C GLY A 16 -13.52 -8.23 5.28
N ASN A 17 -14.39 -7.22 5.39
CA ASN A 17 -15.79 -7.27 4.98
C ASN A 17 -16.03 -6.87 3.52
N SER A 18 -14.99 -6.46 2.79
CA SER A 18 -15.07 -6.18 1.36
C SER A 18 -15.36 -7.42 0.49
N PHE A 19 -15.57 -8.61 1.11
CA PHE A 19 -15.70 -9.91 0.41
C PHE A 19 -16.98 -10.68 0.68
N ALA A 20 -18.00 -10.00 1.15
CA ALA A 20 -19.34 -10.54 1.22
C ALA A 20 -19.88 -10.90 -0.20
N SER A 21 -19.45 -10.17 -1.23
CA SER A 21 -19.93 -10.29 -2.62
C SER A 21 -19.72 -11.66 -3.30
N LEU A 22 -18.62 -12.38 -3.01
CA LEU A 22 -18.36 -13.70 -3.62
C LEU A 22 -19.06 -14.86 -2.88
N ALA A 23 -19.59 -14.61 -1.68
CA ALA A 23 -20.32 -15.59 -0.85
C ALA A 23 -21.84 -15.33 -0.79
N GLY A 24 -22.34 -14.31 -1.51
CA GLY A 24 -23.74 -13.88 -1.43
C GLY A 24 -24.09 -13.09 -0.17
N GLU A 25 -23.10 -12.62 0.58
CA GLU A 25 -23.28 -11.74 1.73
C GLU A 25 -23.23 -10.25 1.31
N LYS A 26 -23.86 -9.39 2.11
CA LYS A 26 -24.00 -7.95 1.85
C LYS A 26 -22.67 -7.21 2.04
N GLU A 27 -22.17 -6.59 0.97
CA GLU A 27 -20.96 -5.75 0.98
C GLU A 27 -21.11 -4.65 2.04
N THR A 28 -20.24 -4.66 3.05
CA THR A 28 -20.22 -3.60 4.06
C THR A 28 -19.08 -2.67 3.71
N LEU A 29 -19.43 -1.56 3.04
CA LEU A 29 -18.51 -0.47 2.75
C LEU A 29 -17.89 0.05 4.05
N LEU A 30 -16.64 0.53 3.97
CA LEU A 30 -16.05 1.29 5.07
C LEU A 30 -16.98 2.47 5.39
N PRO A 31 -17.26 2.75 6.68
CA PRO A 31 -18.01 3.94 7.03
C PRO A 31 -17.38 5.18 6.38
N GLU A 32 -18.20 6.05 5.80
CA GLU A 32 -17.78 7.22 5.01
C GLU A 32 -16.72 8.07 5.73
N ARG A 33 -16.85 8.21 7.06
CA ARG A 33 -15.87 8.90 7.92
C ARG A 33 -14.42 8.39 7.78
N TYR A 34 -14.22 7.13 7.43
CA TYR A 34 -12.87 6.57 7.23
C TYR A 34 -12.32 6.93 5.86
N LEU A 35 -13.17 7.00 4.83
CA LEU A 35 -12.78 7.47 3.51
C LEU A 35 -12.35 8.95 3.58
N ASP A 36 -13.07 9.78 4.32
CA ASP A 36 -12.70 11.19 4.51
C ASP A 36 -11.36 11.36 5.23
N LEU A 37 -11.13 10.58 6.29
CA LEU A 37 -9.86 10.60 7.02
C LEU A 37 -8.70 10.09 6.16
N GLU A 38 -8.91 9.03 5.39
CA GLU A 38 -7.92 8.52 4.44
C GLU A 38 -7.59 9.57 3.39
N ARG A 39 -8.62 10.26 2.87
CA ARG A 39 -8.46 11.35 1.90
C ARG A 39 -7.70 12.55 2.46
N GLN A 40 -7.98 12.89 3.72
CA GLN A 40 -7.33 14.00 4.40
C GLN A 40 -5.88 13.69 4.81
N CYS A 41 -5.60 12.47 5.26
CA CYS A 41 -4.27 12.07 5.73
C CYS A 41 -3.34 11.57 4.62
N GLY A 42 -3.88 11.10 3.50
CA GLY A 42 -3.10 10.50 2.40
C GLY A 42 -2.40 9.19 2.79
N SER A 43 -2.74 8.58 3.93
CA SER A 43 -2.14 7.34 4.40
C SER A 43 -3.05 6.57 5.38
N VAL A 44 -2.93 5.24 5.39
CA VAL A 44 -3.72 4.35 6.24
C VAL A 44 -2.91 3.14 6.73
N VAL A 45 -3.23 2.66 7.94
CA VAL A 45 -2.67 1.41 8.48
C VAL A 45 -3.75 0.34 8.51
N ILE A 46 -3.59 -0.66 7.65
CA ILE A 46 -4.48 -1.81 7.57
C ILE A 46 -3.90 -2.94 8.42
N ARG A 47 -4.57 -3.25 9.53
CA ARG A 47 -4.12 -4.27 10.48
C ARG A 47 -4.66 -5.63 10.09
N LYS A 48 -3.87 -6.66 10.34
CA LYS A 48 -4.26 -8.07 10.15
C LYS A 48 -4.64 -8.43 8.71
N THR A 49 -4.00 -7.80 7.71
CA THR A 49 -4.12 -8.20 6.29
C THR A 49 -3.73 -9.66 6.10
N VAL A 50 -2.70 -10.11 6.82
CA VAL A 50 -2.30 -11.51 6.94
C VAL A 50 -2.10 -11.84 8.42
N SER A 51 -2.13 -13.12 8.78
CA SER A 51 -1.81 -13.54 10.14
C SER A 51 -0.33 -13.28 10.45
N GLU A 52 -0.02 -13.04 11.71
CA GLU A 52 1.35 -12.87 12.18
C GLU A 52 2.20 -14.12 11.88
N GLU A 53 1.63 -15.31 12.12
CA GLU A 53 2.26 -16.59 11.80
C GLU A 53 2.65 -16.68 10.31
N GLN A 54 1.73 -16.31 9.40
CA GLN A 54 1.98 -16.35 7.97
C GLN A 54 3.07 -15.35 7.56
N ALA A 55 3.06 -14.15 8.14
CA ALA A 55 4.07 -13.13 7.88
C ALA A 55 5.46 -13.55 8.36
N LEU A 56 5.56 -14.12 9.56
CA LEU A 56 6.81 -14.64 10.12
C LEU A 56 7.34 -15.81 9.29
N LYS A 57 6.45 -16.72 8.86
CA LYS A 57 6.84 -17.80 7.97
C LYS A 57 7.45 -17.28 6.65
N TRP A 58 6.83 -16.28 6.04
CA TRP A 58 7.39 -15.68 4.81
C TRP A 58 8.75 -15.02 5.03
N LEU A 59 8.97 -14.39 6.19
CA LEU A 59 10.28 -13.86 6.55
C LEU A 59 11.33 -14.97 6.63
N ASP A 60 11.01 -16.10 7.26
CA ASP A 60 11.93 -17.24 7.37
C ASP A 60 12.18 -17.89 6.02
N ASP A 61 11.16 -18.05 5.18
CA ASP A 61 11.29 -18.56 3.81
C ASP A 61 12.22 -17.65 2.96
N VAL A 62 12.13 -16.33 3.11
CA VAL A 62 13.04 -15.37 2.44
C VAL A 62 14.47 -15.50 2.96
N ARG A 63 14.67 -15.65 4.28
CA ARG A 63 16.01 -15.84 4.86
C ARG A 63 16.68 -17.10 4.35
N GLU A 64 15.93 -18.20 4.28
CA GLU A 64 16.45 -19.45 3.72
C GLU A 64 16.76 -19.31 2.23
N TYR A 65 15.89 -18.63 1.47
CA TYR A 65 16.15 -18.32 0.06
C TYR A 65 17.46 -17.53 -0.12
N ILE A 66 17.72 -16.52 0.72
CA ILE A 66 18.96 -15.73 0.70
C ILE A 66 20.17 -16.62 1.02
N LYS A 67 20.08 -17.47 2.04
CA LYS A 67 21.18 -18.38 2.45
C LYS A 67 21.57 -19.36 1.34
N LEU A 68 20.59 -19.87 0.61
CA LEU A 68 20.81 -20.76 -0.54
C LEU A 68 21.33 -20.02 -1.78
N ASN A 69 21.26 -18.69 -1.80
CA ASN A 69 21.65 -17.84 -2.94
C ASN A 69 22.57 -16.69 -2.49
N PRO A 70 23.81 -16.99 -2.06
CA PRO A 70 24.74 -15.96 -1.56
C PRO A 70 25.09 -14.87 -2.59
N GLN A 71 24.89 -15.16 -3.89
CA GLN A 71 25.07 -14.23 -5.02
C GLN A 71 24.01 -13.13 -5.10
N VAL A 72 22.93 -13.20 -4.31
CA VAL A 72 21.89 -12.16 -4.29
C VAL A 72 22.52 -10.80 -4.01
N LYS A 73 22.25 -9.82 -4.88
CA LYS A 73 22.68 -8.44 -4.71
C LYS A 73 21.87 -7.76 -3.60
N GLY A 74 22.49 -6.80 -2.94
CA GLY A 74 21.83 -6.02 -1.92
C GLY A 74 22.66 -4.83 -1.48
N PHE A 75 22.03 -3.95 -0.70
CA PHE A 75 22.63 -2.74 -0.18
C PHE A 75 22.43 -2.65 1.35
N PRO A 76 23.43 -2.13 2.10
CA PRO A 76 24.82 -1.93 1.67
C PRO A 76 25.54 -3.27 1.37
N GLU A 77 26.70 -3.23 0.70
CA GLU A 77 27.37 -4.44 0.21
C GLU A 77 27.92 -5.34 1.33
N ASP A 78 28.42 -4.72 2.41
CA ASP A 78 29.01 -5.34 3.60
C ASP A 78 27.98 -5.85 4.62
N ASP A 79 26.77 -5.29 4.61
CA ASP A 79 25.65 -5.67 5.47
C ASP A 79 24.33 -5.50 4.70
N LYS A 80 24.04 -6.45 3.81
CA LYS A 80 22.85 -6.36 2.94
C LYS A 80 21.58 -6.32 3.79
N GLN A 81 20.82 -5.24 3.65
CA GLN A 81 19.51 -5.08 4.30
C GLN A 81 18.40 -4.82 3.30
N VAL A 82 18.71 -4.16 2.17
CA VAL A 82 17.85 -4.11 0.99
C VAL A 82 18.33 -5.19 0.03
N TYR A 83 17.44 -6.08 -0.40
CA TYR A 83 17.78 -7.21 -1.25
C TYR A 83 17.14 -7.06 -2.63
N GLU A 84 17.92 -7.23 -3.69
CA GLU A 84 17.44 -7.23 -5.09
C GLU A 84 16.81 -8.59 -5.44
N ILE A 85 15.77 -8.94 -4.69
CA ILE A 85 14.97 -10.15 -4.88
C ILE A 85 13.57 -9.70 -5.26
N TYR A 86 13.07 -10.24 -6.36
CA TYR A 86 11.77 -9.85 -6.92
C TYR A 86 10.81 -11.03 -7.01
N TRP A 87 11.31 -12.26 -7.11
CA TRP A 87 10.52 -13.43 -7.50
C TRP A 87 10.56 -14.58 -6.48
N SER A 88 10.95 -14.31 -5.22
CA SER A 88 10.90 -15.35 -4.19
C SER A 88 9.46 -15.85 -4.01
N LYS A 89 9.30 -17.13 -3.66
CA LYS A 89 7.98 -17.73 -3.43
C LYS A 89 7.17 -16.93 -2.41
N ALA A 90 7.80 -16.47 -1.33
CA ALA A 90 7.18 -15.64 -0.31
C ALA A 90 6.64 -14.31 -0.87
N GLN A 91 7.41 -13.59 -1.71
CA GLN A 91 6.93 -12.36 -2.34
C GLN A 91 5.73 -12.61 -3.27
N GLN A 92 5.78 -13.68 -4.06
CA GLN A 92 4.68 -14.04 -4.97
C GLN A 92 3.41 -14.42 -4.19
N GLN A 93 3.55 -15.18 -3.10
CA GLN A 93 2.44 -15.53 -2.21
C GLN A 93 1.85 -14.29 -1.51
N ALA A 94 2.70 -13.38 -1.02
CA ALA A 94 2.23 -12.15 -0.38
C ALA A 94 1.45 -11.24 -1.35
N ARG A 95 1.93 -11.09 -2.59
CA ARG A 95 1.26 -10.29 -3.64
C ARG A 95 -0.07 -10.87 -4.09
N SER A 96 -0.13 -12.20 -4.22
CA SER A 96 -1.34 -12.92 -4.65
C SER A 96 -2.28 -13.29 -3.51
N HIS A 97 -1.93 -12.96 -2.26
CA HIS A 97 -2.76 -13.28 -1.10
C HIS A 97 -4.13 -12.60 -1.23
N SER A 98 -5.21 -13.34 -1.03
CA SER A 98 -6.57 -12.86 -1.26
C SER A 98 -6.83 -11.54 -0.55
N GLN A 99 -6.48 -11.43 0.75
CA GLN A 99 -6.61 -10.21 1.56
C GLN A 99 -5.78 -9.01 1.06
N MET A 100 -4.64 -9.25 0.41
CA MET A 100 -3.82 -8.19 -0.18
C MET A 100 -4.54 -7.61 -1.40
N LEU A 101 -5.06 -8.47 -2.28
CA LEU A 101 -5.80 -8.03 -3.46
C LEU A 101 -7.07 -7.24 -3.09
N LYS A 102 -7.79 -7.63 -2.03
CA LYS A 102 -8.95 -6.86 -1.51
C LYS A 102 -8.54 -5.49 -1.04
N THR A 103 -7.46 -5.45 -0.26
CA THR A 103 -6.89 -4.21 0.25
C THR A 103 -6.55 -3.27 -0.90
N GLN A 104 -5.86 -3.77 -1.93
CA GLN A 104 -5.51 -2.96 -3.09
C GLN A 104 -6.74 -2.45 -3.84
N ALA A 105 -7.73 -3.31 -4.09
CA ALA A 105 -8.99 -2.91 -4.75
C ALA A 105 -9.77 -1.86 -3.93
N ALA A 106 -9.83 -2.01 -2.61
CA ALA A 106 -10.46 -1.04 -1.72
C ALA A 106 -9.74 0.31 -1.75
N LEU A 107 -8.40 0.32 -1.72
CA LEU A 107 -7.61 1.56 -1.83
C LEU A 107 -7.77 2.23 -3.19
N LEU A 108 -7.83 1.46 -4.28
CA LEU A 108 -8.10 2.00 -5.62
C LEU A 108 -9.49 2.64 -5.72
N SER A 109 -10.48 2.10 -5.01
CA SER A 109 -11.86 2.64 -5.01
C SER A 109 -12.01 4.01 -4.36
N ILE A 110 -10.97 4.52 -3.68
CA ILE A 110 -10.96 5.87 -3.11
C ILE A 110 -10.85 6.92 -4.23
N PHE A 111 -10.20 6.57 -5.34
CA PHE A 111 -10.02 7.45 -6.47
C PHE A 111 -11.31 7.60 -7.28
N THR A 112 -11.41 8.71 -8.00
CA THR A 112 -12.39 8.93 -9.05
C THR A 112 -11.67 9.01 -10.39
N ALA A 113 -12.37 8.73 -11.48
CA ALA A 113 -11.83 8.86 -12.82
C ALA A 113 -12.94 9.32 -13.76
N ALA A 114 -12.59 10.15 -14.75
CA ALA A 114 -13.51 10.53 -15.81
C ALA A 114 -13.94 9.28 -16.61
N PRO A 115 -15.15 9.24 -17.19
CA PRO A 115 -15.67 8.07 -17.91
C PRO A 115 -14.79 7.56 -19.06
N ASP A 116 -13.99 8.44 -19.67
CA ASP A 116 -13.07 8.17 -20.77
C ASP A 116 -11.63 7.89 -20.34
N CYS A 117 -11.31 8.09 -19.05
CA CYS A 117 -9.99 7.81 -18.51
C CYS A 117 -9.68 6.31 -18.60
N LYS A 118 -8.53 5.95 -19.17
CA LYS A 118 -8.12 4.56 -19.44
C LYS A 118 -7.48 3.89 -18.22
N VAL A 119 -8.14 3.97 -17.08
CA VAL A 119 -7.69 3.37 -15.82
C VAL A 119 -8.73 2.39 -15.28
N SER A 120 -8.27 1.33 -14.62
CA SER A 120 -9.15 0.48 -13.81
C SER A 120 -8.93 0.80 -12.34
N LEU A 121 -10.00 1.26 -11.67
CA LEU A 121 -10.01 1.48 -10.22
C LEU A 121 -10.44 0.23 -9.43
N THR A 122 -10.57 -0.91 -10.11
CA THR A 122 -11.03 -2.17 -9.50
C THR A 122 -10.07 -3.34 -9.74
N SER A 123 -9.12 -3.20 -10.67
CA SER A 123 -8.20 -4.26 -11.08
C SER A 123 -6.76 -3.94 -10.67
N PRO A 124 -6.31 -4.38 -9.49
CA PRO A 124 -4.92 -4.16 -9.08
C PRO A 124 -3.96 -4.93 -9.99
N LEU A 125 -2.83 -4.29 -10.32
CA LEU A 125 -1.72 -4.91 -11.04
C LEU A 125 -0.56 -5.22 -10.08
N VAL A 126 0.24 -6.22 -10.44
CA VAL A 126 1.42 -6.60 -9.66
C VAL A 126 2.62 -5.75 -10.07
N TYR A 127 3.06 -4.88 -9.17
CA TYR A 127 4.38 -4.26 -9.23
C TYR A 127 5.38 -5.07 -8.41
N SER A 128 6.43 -5.58 -9.05
CA SER A 128 7.45 -6.38 -8.38
C SER A 128 8.59 -5.51 -7.88
N ASP A 129 8.62 -5.27 -6.57
CA ASP A 129 9.69 -4.56 -5.90
C ASP A 129 10.60 -5.50 -5.07
N ARG A 130 11.71 -4.93 -4.61
CA ARG A 130 12.68 -5.46 -3.66
C ARG A 130 12.05 -5.70 -2.29
N LEU A 131 12.85 -6.23 -1.37
CA LEU A 131 12.47 -6.36 0.04
C LEU A 131 13.56 -5.80 0.95
N ARG A 132 13.17 -5.47 2.19
CA ARG A 132 14.09 -5.00 3.22
C ARG A 132 13.98 -5.84 4.49
N ILE A 133 15.12 -6.29 5.02
CA ILE A 133 15.25 -6.89 6.35
C ILE A 133 16.21 -6.01 7.13
N ARG A 134 15.69 -5.18 8.03
CA ARG A 134 16.50 -4.23 8.79
C ARG A 134 17.00 -4.83 10.09
N ASN A 135 18.31 -4.72 10.35
CA ASN A 135 18.90 -5.18 11.60
C ASN A 135 18.72 -4.14 12.72
N PRO A 136 18.56 -4.55 13.99
CA PRO A 136 18.52 -3.63 15.12
C PRO A 136 19.78 -2.75 15.16
N GLY A 137 19.59 -1.45 15.44
CA GLY A 137 20.70 -0.49 15.59
C GLY A 137 21.26 0.09 14.28
N ASP A 138 20.83 -0.40 13.10
CA ASP A 138 21.25 0.21 11.84
C ASP A 138 20.55 1.55 11.58
N ALA A 139 21.32 2.57 11.21
CA ALA A 139 20.84 3.88 10.75
C ALA A 139 21.44 4.28 9.39
N LYS A 140 22.24 3.42 8.74
CA LYS A 140 22.96 3.74 7.51
C LYS A 140 22.04 4.02 6.32
N PHE A 141 20.83 3.44 6.30
CA PHE A 141 19.83 3.65 5.25
C PHE A 141 18.62 4.48 5.74
N ALA A 142 18.89 5.65 6.29
CA ALA A 142 17.88 6.66 6.56
C ALA A 142 17.77 7.63 5.37
N LEU A 143 16.69 7.51 4.59
CA LEU A 143 16.38 8.50 3.56
C LEU A 143 15.73 9.73 4.21
N GLY A 144 16.13 10.92 3.77
CA GLY A 144 15.42 12.15 4.11
C GLY A 144 14.01 12.18 3.50
N PRO A 145 13.12 13.08 3.96
CA PRO A 145 11.81 13.26 3.33
C PRO A 145 11.96 13.55 1.83
N HIS A 146 11.23 12.79 1.00
CA HIS A 146 11.21 12.89 -0.46
C HIS A 146 9.83 12.49 -0.99
N MET A 147 9.59 12.74 -2.27
CA MET A 147 8.43 12.26 -3.02
C MET A 147 8.90 11.41 -4.20
N ASP A 148 8.30 10.24 -4.37
CA ASP A 148 8.52 9.36 -5.52
C ASP A 148 7.61 9.75 -6.70
N GLY A 149 7.73 9.01 -7.81
CA GLY A 149 6.80 9.15 -8.95
C GLY A 149 7.01 10.44 -9.76
N GLY A 150 8.23 10.96 -9.81
CA GLY A 150 8.61 12.17 -10.54
C GLY A 150 9.37 13.16 -9.65
N SER A 151 10.08 14.07 -10.27
CA SER A 151 10.78 15.20 -9.66
C SER A 151 10.43 16.46 -10.47
N ILE A 152 11.34 16.95 -11.32
CA ILE A 152 11.14 18.13 -12.16
C ILE A 152 9.98 17.97 -13.16
N GLU A 153 9.62 16.74 -13.49
CA GLU A 153 8.54 16.38 -14.40
C GLU A 153 7.19 16.98 -13.94
N ARG A 154 6.96 17.17 -12.64
CA ARG A 154 5.73 17.83 -12.14
C ARG A 154 5.59 19.29 -12.60
N TRP A 155 6.70 19.91 -13.02
CA TRP A 155 6.73 21.29 -13.51
C TRP A 155 6.94 21.37 -15.03
N GLU A 156 7.79 20.51 -15.59
CA GLU A 156 8.19 20.58 -17.01
C GLU A 156 7.32 19.73 -17.94
N ASP A 157 6.81 18.58 -17.48
CA ASP A 157 5.99 17.72 -18.32
C ASP A 157 4.58 18.31 -18.47
N PRO A 158 4.09 18.58 -19.70
CA PRO A 158 2.79 19.20 -19.90
C PRO A 158 1.62 18.40 -19.33
N THR A 159 1.71 17.06 -19.33
CA THR A 159 0.66 16.18 -18.83
C THR A 159 0.66 16.15 -17.30
N TYR A 160 1.82 15.94 -16.67
CA TYR A 160 1.93 15.97 -15.21
C TYR A 160 1.59 17.36 -14.65
N ARG A 161 1.95 18.43 -15.35
CA ARG A 161 1.60 19.78 -14.93
C ARG A 161 0.09 20.03 -14.92
N GLN A 162 -0.68 19.39 -15.81
CA GLN A 162 -2.14 19.51 -15.85
C GLN A 162 -2.80 18.95 -14.58
N VAL A 163 -2.25 17.87 -14.01
CA VAL A 163 -2.70 17.33 -12.71
C VAL A 163 -2.72 18.42 -11.63
N TYR A 164 -1.74 19.34 -11.66
CA TYR A 164 -1.62 20.42 -10.69
C TYR A 164 -2.11 21.78 -11.20
N GLU A 165 -2.85 21.84 -12.32
CA GLU A 165 -3.26 23.10 -12.95
C GLU A 165 -4.00 24.02 -11.97
N LYS A 166 -4.94 23.48 -11.19
CA LYS A 166 -5.69 24.22 -10.18
C LYS A 166 -4.78 24.91 -9.16
N ILE A 167 -3.75 24.20 -8.70
CA ILE A 167 -2.74 24.76 -7.79
C ILE A 167 -1.95 25.86 -8.50
N LEU A 168 -1.44 25.57 -9.71
CA LEU A 168 -0.54 26.46 -10.45
C LEU A 168 -1.23 27.74 -10.97
N THR A 169 -2.55 27.72 -11.09
CA THR A 169 -3.38 28.87 -11.51
C THR A 169 -3.99 29.65 -10.35
N GLY A 170 -3.73 29.24 -9.11
CA GLY A 170 -4.15 29.95 -7.89
C GLY A 170 -5.49 29.49 -7.29
N ASN A 171 -6.13 28.46 -7.85
CA ASN A 171 -7.36 27.86 -7.34
C ASN A 171 -7.06 26.57 -6.57
N TRP A 172 -6.09 26.60 -5.67
CA TRP A 172 -5.56 25.40 -5.02
C TRP A 172 -6.60 24.70 -4.11
N GLU A 173 -7.60 25.43 -3.62
CA GLU A 173 -8.72 24.86 -2.85
C GLU A 173 -9.64 23.97 -3.70
N GLU A 174 -9.59 24.09 -5.04
CA GLU A 174 -10.33 23.24 -5.98
C GLU A 174 -9.55 21.99 -6.41
N PHE A 175 -8.29 21.84 -5.96
CA PHE A 175 -7.48 20.67 -6.32
C PHE A 175 -7.95 19.42 -5.56
N ASP A 176 -8.27 18.37 -6.31
CA ASP A 176 -8.58 17.05 -5.77
C ASP A 176 -7.42 16.07 -6.04
N ALA A 177 -6.73 15.66 -4.97
CA ALA A 177 -5.64 14.68 -5.06
C ALA A 177 -6.11 13.24 -5.35
N TRP A 178 -7.42 13.00 -5.34
CA TRP A 178 -8.05 11.69 -5.53
C TRP A 178 -8.72 11.54 -6.89
N GLU A 179 -8.66 12.57 -7.74
CA GLU A 179 -9.10 12.51 -9.14
C GLU A 179 -7.98 11.99 -10.04
N MET A 180 -8.30 10.97 -10.84
CA MET A 180 -7.44 10.47 -11.90
C MET A 180 -7.80 11.21 -13.20
N GLY A 181 -6.93 12.13 -13.60
CA GLY A 181 -7.01 12.84 -14.88
C GLY A 181 -6.11 12.22 -15.96
N GLU A 182 -6.28 12.68 -17.21
CA GLU A 182 -5.23 12.59 -18.23
C GLU A 182 -4.22 13.72 -18.04
#